data_AF-A0A2K4DIB2-F1
#
_entry.id   AF-A0A2K4DIB2-F1
#
_cell.length_a   1.000
_cell.length_b   1.000
_cell.length_c   1.000
_cell.angle_alpha   90.00
_cell.angle_beta   90.00
_cell.angle_gamma   90.00
#
_symmetry.space_group_name_H-M   'P 1'
#
loop_
_entity.id
_entity.type
_entity.pdbx_description
1 polymer ?
#
loop_
_entity_poly.entity_id
_entity_poly.type
_entity_poly.pdbx_seq_one_letter_code
_entity_poly.pdbx_strand_id
1 'polypeptide(L)' 'MKKNHLRINELALLLGISKSKAQKIIRSLNKEMERAGYITVAGRVPLPLLRERMPYEDLSDERIKALEEVSYD' A
#
# COMPACT_ATOMS: atom_id res chain seq x y z
N MET A 1 5.30 -6.09 -15.52
CA MET A 1 5.87 -6.57 -14.24
C MET A 1 4.77 -6.57 -13.19
N LYS A 2 4.69 -7.59 -12.32
CA LYS A 2 3.73 -7.59 -11.20
C LYS A 2 4.21 -6.62 -10.12
N LYS A 3 3.33 -5.70 -9.70
CA LYS A 3 3.62 -4.80 -8.58
C LYS A 3 3.60 -5.60 -7.27
N ASN A 4 4.63 -5.43 -6.44
CA ASN A 4 4.78 -6.17 -5.18
C ASN A 4 4.65 -5.28 -3.93
N HIS A 5 4.59 -3.96 -4.10
CA HIS A 5 4.49 -3.00 -3.00
C HIS A 5 3.65 -1.79 -3.42
N LEU A 6 3.07 -1.10 -2.44
CA LEU A 6 2.42 0.20 -2.65
C LEU A 6 3.16 1.31 -1.94
N ARG A 7 3.13 2.50 -2.54
CA ARG A 7 3.61 3.77 -1.99
C ARG A 7 2.46 4.53 -1.35
N ILE A 8 2.79 5.52 -0.52
CA ILE A 8 1.82 6.37 0.18
C ILE A 8 0.75 6.96 -0.76
N ASN A 9 1.17 7.54 -1.90
CA ASN A 9 0.24 8.18 -2.82
C ASN A 9 -0.70 7.16 -3.47
N GLU A 10 -0.19 5.98 -3.82
CA GLU A 10 -0.97 4.91 -4.46
C GLU A 10 -2.00 4.36 -3.48
N LEU A 11 -1.61 4.15 -2.22
CA LEU A 11 -2.52 3.72 -1.16
C LEU A 11 -3.60 4.78 -0.87
N ALA A 12 -3.22 6.07 -0.88
CA ALA A 12 -4.15 7.17 -0.68
C ALA A 12 -5.22 7.21 -1.78
N LEU A 13 -4.81 7.09 -3.05
CA LEU A 13 -5.71 7.04 -4.20
C LEU A 13 -6.60 5.79 -4.16
N LEU A 14 -6.01 4.62 -3.88
CA LEU A 14 -6.73 3.35 -3.87
C LEU A 14 -7.84 3.32 -2.83
N LEU A 15 -7.56 3.81 -1.62
CA LEU A 15 -8.50 3.83 -0.50
C LEU A 15 -9.38 5.09 -0.46
N GLY A 16 -9.17 6.07 -1.35
CA GLY A 16 -9.88 7.34 -1.32
C GLY A 16 -9.65 8.15 -0.03
N ILE A 17 -8.45 8.09 0.55
CA ILE A 17 -8.10 8.76 1.80
C ILE A 17 -7.02 9.82 1.61
N SER A 18 -6.85 10.68 2.62
CA SER A 18 -5.77 11.67 2.61
C SER A 18 -4.39 11.00 2.63
N LYS A 19 -3.41 11.65 1.99
CA LYS A 19 -1.99 11.23 2.01
C LYS A 19 -1.45 11.06 3.43
N SER A 20 -1.86 11.92 4.37
CA SER A 20 -1.43 11.83 5.76
C SER A 20 -1.99 10.58 6.46
N LYS A 21 -3.22 10.16 6.15
CA LYS A 21 -3.82 8.93 6.66
C LYS A 21 -3.14 7.69 6.06
N ALA A 22 -2.92 7.66 4.75
CA ALA A 22 -2.16 6.59 4.10
C ALA A 22 -0.74 6.43 4.68
N GLN A 23 -0.04 7.54 4.92
CA GLN A 23 1.29 7.52 5.53
C GLN A 23 1.27 6.98 6.97
N LYS A 24 0.22 7.27 7.77
CA LYS A 24 0.05 6.70 9.11
C LYS A 24 -0.12 5.17 9.04
N ILE A 25 -0.93 4.67 8.10
CA ILE A 25 -1.14 3.23 7.89
C ILE A 25 0.17 2.54 7.53
N ILE A 26 0.88 3.03 6.50
CA ILE A 26 2.17 2.44 6.07
C ILE A 26 3.19 2.44 7.21
N ARG A 27 3.29 3.53 7.99
CA ARG A 27 4.18 3.57 9.15
C ARG A 27 3.80 2.56 10.22
N SER A 28 2.51 2.29 10.43
CA SER A 28 2.09 1.27 11.39
C SER A 28 2.50 -0.13 10.93
N LEU A 29 2.26 -0.45 9.67
CA LEU A 29 2.63 -1.74 9.09
C LEU A 29 4.14 -1.95 9.04
N ASN A 30 4.91 -0.92 8.72
CA ASN A 30 6.37 -0.99 8.80
C ASN A 30 6.85 -1.23 10.23
N LYS A 31 6.25 -0.59 11.24
CA LYS A 31 6.59 -0.88 12.65
C LYS A 31 6.30 -2.33 13.04
N GLU A 32 5.22 -2.92 12.53
CA GLU A 32 4.93 -4.34 12.77
C GLU A 32 5.96 -5.25 12.10
N MET A 33 6.35 -4.95 10.86
CA MET A 33 7.41 -5.66 10.14
C MET A 33 8.76 -5.55 10.86
N GLU A 34 9.13 -4.35 11.32
CA GLU A 34 10.36 -4.12 12.10
C GLU A 34 10.36 -4.94 13.40
N ARG A 35 9.23 -4.99 14.11
CA ARG A 35 9.08 -5.83 15.32
C ARG A 35 9.20 -7.32 15.02
N ALA A 36 8.79 -7.75 13.84
CA ALA A 36 8.95 -9.12 13.37
C ALA A 36 10.36 -9.42 12.79
N GLY A 37 11.29 -8.46 12.87
CA GLY A 37 12.68 -8.63 12.44
C GLY A 37 12.94 -8.36 10.96
N TYR A 38 11.97 -7.81 10.22
CA TYR A 38 12.13 -7.47 8.81
C TYR A 38 12.71 -6.07 8.63
N ILE A 39 13.49 -5.90 7.56
CA ILE A 39 13.91 -4.58 7.08
C ILE A 39 12.74 -3.95 6.33
N THR A 40 12.45 -2.69 6.63
CA THR A 40 11.36 -1.93 6.00
C THR A 40 11.91 -0.75 5.19
N VAL A 41 11.09 -0.27 4.25
CA VAL A 41 11.40 0.95 3.48
C VAL A 41 10.33 1.99 3.78
N ALA A 42 10.75 3.14 4.28
CA ALA A 42 9.84 4.22 4.61
C ALA A 42 8.96 4.61 3.41
N GLY A 43 7.65 4.71 3.65
CA GLY A 43 6.68 5.10 2.63
C GLY A 43 6.34 4.02 1.60
N ARG A 44 6.80 2.78 1.80
CA ARG A 44 6.41 1.61 1.02
C ARG A 44 5.95 0.50 1.95
N VAL A 45 5.04 -0.34 1.46
CA VAL A 45 4.60 -1.55 2.16
C VAL A 45 4.32 -2.68 1.16
N PRO A 46 4.67 -3.94 1.47
CA PRO A 46 4.35 -5.07 0.60
C PRO A 46 2.84 -5.26 0.41
N LEU A 47 2.43 -5.56 -0.82
CA LEU A 47 1.03 -5.83 -1.16
C LEU A 47 0.43 -7.04 -0.41
N PRO A 48 1.15 -8.17 -0.23
CA PRO A 48 0.62 -9.29 0.54
C PRO A 48 0.24 -8.90 1.98
N LEU A 49 1.11 -8.13 2.65
CA LEU A 49 0.84 -7.65 4.01
C LEU A 49 -0.35 -6.70 4.04
N LEU A 50 -0.46 -5.79 3.07
CA LEU A 50 -1.63 -4.91 2.98
C LEU A 50 -2.93 -5.70 2.79
N ARG A 51 -2.96 -6.68 1.89
CA ARG A 51 -4.13 -7.53 1.65
C ARG A 51 -4.54 -8.32 2.89
N GLU A 52 -3.55 -8.83 3.63
CA GLU A 52 -3.77 -9.53 4.89
C GLU A 52 -4.41 -8.59 5.95
N ARG A 53 -3.95 -7.34 6.03
CA ARG A 53 -4.42 -6.39 7.06
C ARG A 53 -5.64 -5.57 6.67
N MET A 54 -5.98 -5.53 5.38
CA MET A 54 -7.14 -4.82 4.84
C MET A 54 -7.97 -5.75 3.93
N PRO A 55 -8.51 -6.87 4.47
CA PRO A 55 -9.17 -7.90 3.66
C PRO A 55 -10.50 -7.45 3.05
N TYR A 56 -11.06 -6.32 3.52
CA TYR A 56 -12.32 -5.76 3.03
C TYR A 56 -12.12 -4.67 1.98
N GLU A 57 -10.88 -4.26 1.71
CA GLU A 57 -10.56 -3.26 0.69
C GLU A 57 -10.27 -3.96 -0.64
N ASP A 58 -10.72 -3.36 -1.75
CA ASP A 58 -10.40 -3.86 -3.09
C ASP A 58 -8.94 -3.55 -3.44
N LEU A 59 -8.08 -4.49 -3.07
CA LEU A 59 -6.65 -4.50 -3.37
C LEU A 59 -6.32 -5.52 -4.49
N SER A 60 -7.27 -5.79 -5.39
CA SER A 60 -7.10 -6.72 -6.52
C SER A 60 -5.98 -6.27 -7.48
N ASP A 61 -5.38 -7.22 -8.19
CA ASP A 61 -4.33 -6.90 -9.17
C ASP A 61 -4.92 -6.01 -10.30
N GLU A 62 -6.20 -6.21 -10.64
CA GLU A 62 -6.98 -5.42 -11.61
C GLU A 62 -7.14 -3.97 -11.15
N ARG A 63 -7.55 -3.74 -9.91
CA ARG A 63 -7.73 -2.39 -9.35
C ARG A 63 -6.42 -1.63 -9.29
N ILE A 64 -5.34 -2.30 -8.89
CA ILE A 64 -4.00 -1.72 -8.83
C ILE A 64 -3.51 -1.33 -10.23
N LYS A 65 -3.74 -2.18 -11.23
CA LYS A 65 -3.39 -1.90 -12.63
C LYS A 65 -4.17 -0.71 -13.19
N ALA A 66 -5.48 -0.65 -12.94
CA ALA A 66 -6.33 0.46 -13.37
C ALA A 66 -5.85 1.82 -12.81
N LEU A 67 -5.37 1.86 -11.57
CA LEU A 67 -4.79 3.07 -10.98
C LEU A 67 -3.48 3.52 -11.63
N GLU A 68 -2.67 2.59 -12.14
CA GLU A 68 -1.45 2.94 -12.88
C GLU A 68 -1.77 3.56 -14.23
N GLU A 69 -2.79 3.05 -14.91
CA GLU A 69 -3.22 3.55 -16.23
C GLU A 69 -3.79 4.98 -16.14
N VAL A 70 -4.51 5.32 -15.07
CA VAL A 70 -5.07 6.67 -14.83
C VAL A 70 -4.01 7.70 -14.41
N SER A 71 -2.84 7.27 -13.94
CA SER A 71 -1.78 8.17 -13.48
C SER A 71 -0.88 8.73 -14.61
N TYR A 72 -1.08 8.30 -15.86
CA TYR A 72 -0.29 8.73 -17.02
C TYR A 72 -1.01 9.72 -17.96
N ASP A 73 -2.26 10.10 -17.64
CA ASP A 73 -2.99 11.20 -18.31
C ASP A 73 -2.83 12.53 -17.55
#